data_AF-K7SJN5-F1
#
_entry.id   AF-K7SJN5-F1
#
_cell.length_a   1.000
_cell.length_b   1.000
_cell.length_c   1.000
_cell.angle_alpha   90.00
_cell.angle_beta   90.00
_cell.angle_gamma   90.00
#
_symmetry.space_group_name_H-M   'P 1'
#
loop_
_entity.id
_entity.type
_entity.pdbx_description
1 polymer ?
#
loop_
_entity_poly.entity_id
_entity_poly.type
_entity_poly.pdbx_seq_one_letter_code
_entity_poly.pdbx_strand_id
1 'polypeptide(L)'
;MKTRIHHDAELFRSEIALRLYKENLTDAIDVITRDGEPETLLAVVRSYEDPFLYYSNQKYYKTYQHAFAAIGAAIDQVNPEHKPLSDRWEE
;
A
#
# COMPACT_ATOMS: atom_id res chain seq x y z
N MET A 1 -2.21 17.61 -12.30
CA MET A 1 -3.07 16.60 -11.63
C MET A 1 -2.67 16.56 -10.15
N LYS A 2 -3.61 16.42 -9.22
CA LYS A 2 -3.32 16.41 -7.77
C LYS A 2 -3.47 14.99 -7.23
N THR A 3 -2.43 14.46 -6.59
CA THR A 3 -2.49 13.17 -5.89
C THR A 3 -3.47 13.24 -4.73
N ARG A 4 -4.27 12.20 -4.55
CA ARG A 4 -5.28 12.08 -3.49
C ARG A 4 -5.00 10.85 -2.64
N ILE A 5 -5.16 11.00 -1.33
CA ILE A 5 -5.03 9.90 -0.37
C ILE A 5 -6.37 9.77 0.36
N HIS A 6 -7.01 8.62 0.23
CA HIS A 6 -8.23 8.27 0.96
C HIS A 6 -7.85 7.39 2.16
N HIS A 7 -8.20 7.84 3.35
CA HIS A 7 -7.92 7.13 4.60
C HIS A 7 -9.04 6.12 4.88
N ASP A 8 -8.97 4.97 4.21
CA ASP A 8 -9.97 3.91 4.26
C ASP A 8 -9.29 2.55 4.36
N ALA A 9 -9.41 1.92 5.53
CA ALA A 9 -8.74 0.65 5.80
C ALA A 9 -9.34 -0.53 5.03
N GLU A 10 -10.63 -0.47 4.66
CA GLU A 10 -11.27 -1.51 3.85
C GLU A 10 -10.79 -1.43 2.41
N LEU A 11 -10.85 -0.24 1.80
CA LEU A 11 -10.35 -0.03 0.44
C LEU A 11 -8.84 -0.30 0.33
N PHE A 12 -8.06 0.05 1.36
CA PHE A 12 -6.64 -0.32 1.42
C PHE A 12 -6.43 -1.84 1.30
N ARG A 13 -7.20 -2.66 2.04
CA ARG A 13 -7.07 -4.13 1.96
C ARG A 13 -7.59 -4.68 0.64
N SER A 14 -8.73 -4.18 0.16
CA SER A 14 -9.32 -4.59 -1.12
C SER A 14 -8.39 -4.31 -2.29
N GLU A 15 -7.72 -3.15 -2.29
CA GLU A 15 -6.78 -2.78 -3.34
C GLU A 15 -5.51 -3.64 -3.29
N ILE A 16 -4.98 -3.98 -2.11
CA ILE A 16 -3.87 -4.94 -1.99
C ILE A 16 -4.26 -6.29 -2.59
N ALA A 17 -5.45 -6.82 -2.27
CA ALA A 17 -5.93 -8.08 -2.81
C ALA A 17 -6.07 -8.03 -4.35
N LEU A 18 -6.59 -6.93 -4.89
CA LEU A 18 -6.71 -6.72 -6.33
C LEU A 18 -5.34 -6.67 -7.01
N ARG A 19 -4.41 -5.86 -6.49
CA ARG A 19 -3.05 -5.69 -7.00
C ARG A 19 -2.24 -6.98 -6.95
N LEU A 20 -2.41 -7.77 -5.90
CA LEU A 20 -1.81 -9.11 -5.80
C LEU A 20 -2.36 -10.04 -6.89
N TYR A 21 -3.68 -10.07 -7.09
CA TYR A 21 -4.31 -10.86 -8.16
C TYR A 21 -3.89 -10.40 -9.57
N LYS A 22 -3.51 -9.13 -9.73
CA LYS A 22 -2.95 -8.56 -10.96
C LYS A 22 -1.42 -8.66 -11.05
N GLU A 23 -0.79 -9.32 -10.08
CA GLU A 23 0.65 -9.61 -10.05
C GLU A 23 1.53 -8.34 -10.16
N ASN A 24 1.06 -7.23 -9.59
CA ASN A 24 1.73 -5.92 -9.66
C ASN A 24 1.70 -5.17 -8.31
N LEU A 25 1.70 -5.90 -7.21
CA LEU A 25 1.58 -5.29 -5.88
C LEU A 25 2.80 -4.48 -5.48
N THR A 26 4.00 -4.95 -5.84
CA THR A 26 5.28 -4.33 -5.46
C THR A 26 5.42 -2.88 -5.94
N ASP A 27 4.88 -2.53 -7.12
CA ASP A 27 4.92 -1.16 -7.65
C ASP A 27 3.88 -0.22 -7.02
N ALA A 28 2.91 -0.78 -6.29
CA ALA A 28 1.70 -0.09 -5.86
C ALA A 28 1.75 0.26 -4.38
N ILE A 29 2.51 -0.48 -3.58
CA ILE A 29 2.66 -0.23 -2.14
C ILE A 29 3.77 0.78 -1.87
N ASP A 30 3.55 1.67 -0.91
CA ASP A 30 4.56 2.63 -0.49
C ASP A 30 4.31 3.12 0.95
N VAL A 31 5.32 3.78 1.52
CA VAL A 31 5.20 4.54 2.77
C VAL A 31 5.48 6.00 2.46
N ILE A 32 4.43 6.82 2.54
CA ILE A 32 4.51 8.25 2.19
C ILE A 32 4.37 9.14 3.42
N THR A 33 4.84 10.37 3.31
CA THR A 33 4.68 11.42 4.32
C THR A 33 3.90 12.62 3.78
N ARG A 34 3.52 13.55 4.64
CA ARG A 34 2.79 14.78 4.28
C ARG A 34 3.72 15.98 4.30
N ASP A 35 3.52 16.90 3.38
CA ASP A 35 4.17 18.22 3.42
C ASP A 35 3.81 18.93 4.73
N GLY A 36 4.84 19.33 5.50
CA GLY A 36 4.68 19.98 6.80
C GLY A 36 4.60 19.04 8.02
N GLU A 37 4.51 17.72 7.82
CA GLU A 37 4.56 16.70 8.89
C GLU A 37 5.45 15.50 8.49
N PRO A 38 6.75 15.71 8.20
CA PRO A 38 7.64 14.67 7.67
C PRO A 38 7.81 13.47 8.62
N GLU A 39 7.61 13.66 9.92
CA GLU A 39 7.63 12.60 10.93
C GLU A 39 6.36 11.75 11.00
N THR A 40 5.33 12.09 10.21
CA THR A 40 4.08 11.34 10.12
C THR A 40 4.07 10.54 8.82
N LEU A 41 4.11 9.22 8.96
CA LEU A 41 4.16 8.27 7.86
C LEU A 41 2.79 7.57 7.68
N LEU A 42 2.47 7.25 6.43
CA LEU A 42 1.27 6.55 6.01
C LEU A 42 1.66 5.34 5.18
N ALA A 43 1.18 4.16 5.57
CA ALA A 43 1.19 3.00 4.70
C ALA A 43 0.10 3.16 3.64
N VAL A 44 0.47 3.06 2.36
CA VAL A 44 -0.45 3.27 1.24
C VAL A 44 -0.35 2.18 0.19
N VAL A 45 -1.44 2.05 -0.57
CA VAL A 45 -1.50 1.29 -1.83
C VAL A 45 -2.13 2.19 -2.89
N ARG A 46 -1.51 2.26 -4.08
CA ARG A 46 -2.00 3.01 -5.23
C ARG A 46 -3.14 2.25 -5.89
N SER A 47 -4.23 2.94 -6.19
CA SER A 47 -5.37 2.38 -6.92
C SER A 47 -4.92 1.82 -8.28
N TYR A 48 -5.44 0.65 -8.64
CA TYR A 48 -5.25 0.05 -9.95
C TYR A 48 -5.95 0.86 -11.06
N GLU A 49 -7.09 1.47 -10.75
CA GLU A 49 -7.90 2.23 -11.72
C GLU A 49 -7.46 3.68 -11.89
N ASP A 50 -6.99 4.33 -10.82
CA ASP A 50 -6.51 5.72 -10.85
C ASP A 50 -5.09 5.83 -10.29
N PRO A 51 -4.05 6.07 -11.12
CA PRO A 51 -2.67 6.16 -10.67
C PRO A 51 -2.38 7.36 -9.76
N PHE A 52 -3.32 8.30 -9.62
CA PHE A 52 -3.22 9.47 -8.73
C PHE A 52 -4.01 9.30 -7.43
N LEU A 53 -4.65 8.15 -7.22
CA LEU A 53 -5.40 7.81 -6.02
C LEU A 53 -4.64 6.77 -5.20
N TYR A 54 -4.51 7.04 -3.90
CA TYR A 54 -3.94 6.14 -2.93
C TYR A 54 -4.95 5.86 -1.82
N TYR A 55 -4.97 4.63 -1.32
CA TYR A 55 -5.68 4.27 -0.11
C TYR A 55 -4.67 4.08 1.02
N SER A 56 -5.02 4.51 2.23
CA SER A 56 -4.21 4.29 3.42
C SER A 56 -4.99 3.48 4.45
N ASN A 57 -4.27 2.73 5.29
CA ASN A 57 -4.88 1.89 6.33
C ASN A 57 -5.43 2.66 7.55
N GLN A 58 -5.66 3.97 7.42
CA GLN A 58 -6.17 4.87 8.45
C GLN A 58 -5.31 4.96 9.72
N LYS A 59 -4.04 4.55 9.67
CA LYS A 59 -3.08 4.67 10.77
C LYS A 59 -1.93 5.59 10.41
N TYR A 60 -1.37 6.21 11.44
CA TYR A 60 -0.17 7.04 11.35
C TYR A 60 1.00 6.33 12.02
N TYR A 61 2.18 6.44 11.42
CA TYR A 61 3.40 5.80 11.89
C TYR A 61 4.50 6.83 12.11
N LYS A 62 5.39 6.53 13.06
CA LYS A 62 6.60 7.33 13.33
C LYS A 62 7.88 6.70 12.76
N THR A 63 7.82 5.44 12.34
CA THR A 63 8.96 4.72 11.78
C THR A 63 8.54 3.95 10.53
N TYR A 64 9.45 3.90 9.54
CA TYR A 64 9.24 3.11 8.32
C TYR A 64 9.05 1.63 8.65
N GLN A 65 9.78 1.11 9.65
CA GLN A 65 9.64 -0.27 10.11
C GLN A 65 8.18 -0.61 10.48
N HIS A 66 7.51 0.23 11.27
CA HIS A 66 6.11 -0.03 11.65
C HIS A 66 5.13 0.15 10.48
N ALA A 67 5.38 1.11 9.59
CA ALA A 67 4.55 1.33 8.41
C ALA A 67 4.63 0.14 7.45
N PHE A 68 5.85 -0.32 7.13
CA PHE A 68 6.06 -1.51 6.28
C PHE A 68 5.56 -2.80 6.95
N ALA A 69 5.73 -2.95 8.27
CA ALA A 69 5.15 -4.09 8.98
C ALA A 69 3.62 -4.14 8.85
N ALA A 70 2.95 -2.99 8.83
CA ALA A 70 1.51 -2.93 8.61
C ALA A 70 1.09 -3.26 7.18
N ILE A 71 1.91 -2.89 6.18
CA ILE A 71 1.73 -3.34 4.79
C ILE A 71 1.87 -4.86 4.73
N GLY A 72 2.97 -5.41 5.25
CA GLY A 72 3.22 -6.86 5.29
C GLY A 72 2.08 -7.63 5.95
N ALA A 73 1.59 -7.17 7.10
CA ALA A 73 0.45 -7.79 7.76
C ALA A 73 -0.84 -7.77 6.92
N ALA A 74 -1.08 -6.71 6.14
CA ALA A 74 -2.22 -6.64 5.24
C ALA A 74 -2.05 -7.57 4.02
N ILE A 75 -0.82 -7.73 3.53
CA ILE A 75 -0.48 -8.70 2.48
C ILE A 75 -0.72 -10.12 2.98
N ASP A 76 -0.20 -10.48 4.16
CA ASP A 76 -0.36 -11.82 4.74
C ASP A 76 -1.83 -12.20 4.94
N GLN A 77 -2.70 -11.23 5.26
CA GLN A 77 -4.14 -11.46 5.39
C GLN A 77 -4.81 -11.86 4.06
N VAL A 78 -4.33 -11.34 2.93
CA VAL A 78 -4.90 -11.62 1.60
C VAL A 78 -4.08 -12.63 0.79
N ASN A 79 -2.87 -12.97 1.27
CA ASN A 79 -1.92 -13.90 0.68
C ASN A 79 -1.36 -14.88 1.74
N PRO A 80 -2.20 -15.69 2.40
CA PRO A 80 -1.77 -16.56 3.50
C PRO A 80 -0.79 -17.67 3.07
N GLU A 81 -0.74 -17.96 1.77
CA GLU A 81 0.19 -18.94 1.19
C GLU A 81 1.52 -18.31 0.77
N HIS A 82 1.71 -17.00 0.98
CA HIS A 82 2.90 -16.24 0.59
C HIS A 82 3.30 -16.44 -0.88
N LYS A 83 2.32 -16.40 -1.78
CA LYS A 83 2.56 -16.41 -3.23
C LYS A 83 3.40 -15.20 -3.64
N PRO A 84 4.13 -15.26 -4.77
CA PRO A 84 4.86 -14.11 -5.30
C PRO A 84 3.98 -12.86 -5.36
N LEU A 85 4.54 -11.71 -5.00
CA LEU A 85 3.82 -10.42 -5.00
C LEU A 85 3.81 -9.75 -6.38
N SER A 86 4.63 -10.25 -7.29
CA SER A 86 4.66 -9.91 -8.71
C SER A 86 5.26 -11.06 -9.51
N ASP A 87 4.78 -11.23 -10.73
CA ASP A 87 5.27 -12.23 -11.67
C ASP A 87 6.44 -11.70 -12.52
N ARG A 88 6.67 -10.38 -12.41
CA ARG A 88 7.80 -9.69 -13.00
C ARG A 88 9.01 -9.82 -12.06
N TRP A 89 9.79 -10.86 -12.28
CA TRP A 89 11.22 -10.78 -12.01
C TRP A 89 11.81 -10.02 -13.20
N GLU A 90 12.11 -8.72 -13.04
CA GLU A 90 12.89 -8.02 -14.06
C GLU A 90 14.29 -8.66 -14.11
N GLU A 91 14.57 -9.37 -15.20
CA GLU A 91 15.93 -9.67 -15.68
C GLU A 91 16.50 -8.45 -16.42
#